data_AF-A0A842TJQ2-F1
#
_entry.id   AF-A0A842TJQ2-F1
#
_cell.length_a   1.000
_cell.length_b   1.000
_cell.length_c   1.000
_cell.angle_alpha   90.00
_cell.angle_beta   90.00
_cell.angle_gamma   90.00
#
_symmetry.space_group_name_H-M   'P 1'
#
loop_
_entity.id
_entity.type
_entity.pdbx_description
1 polymer ?
#
loop_
_entity_poly.entity_id
_entity_poly.type
_entity_poly.pdbx_seq_one_letter_code
_entity_poly.pdbx_strand_id
1 'polypeptide(L)'
;MSKPSSKAPAKGQEADIREIEGIGKKYGRKLRYAGIETTEDLRLNALVEIVENTNLSPKLLYKWQCMADLFRLKRVAEEYSDLLFYAGVETVGEVAKQDAGDLQNRVERTAKERKRKRGWSGDVKKIPGEKEVKKWIDSAKDLVKKKKSDTLALLEERAKMISKNPAPGQVADVIDIEGIGPSTEKELKAVGIKTTEQLRREPLVEIVEATGLSPKRVYKWQCMADLFRIPRLAEEYSDLLFYSGIQTAKELSRQKSRPLYNKLRRMAAKAEKEEGWAGDVDKIPSEKTVKEWIKAARELT
;
A
#
# COMPACT_ATOMS: atom_id res chain seq x y z
N MET A 1 26.68 -31.01 14.92
CA MET A 1 26.42 -29.82 15.76
C MET A 1 24.93 -29.51 15.68
N SER A 2 24.17 -29.69 16.75
CA SER A 2 22.74 -29.36 16.77
C SER A 2 22.53 -27.89 16.45
N LYS A 3 21.65 -27.58 15.49
CA LYS A 3 21.17 -26.21 15.28
C LYS A 3 20.54 -25.73 16.61
N PRO A 4 20.87 -24.53 17.11
CA PRO A 4 20.14 -23.95 18.22
C PRO A 4 18.66 -23.87 17.83
N SER A 5 17.77 -24.31 18.71
CA SER A 5 16.32 -24.10 18.56
C SER A 5 16.09 -22.60 18.33
N SER A 6 15.60 -22.22 17.15
CA SER A 6 15.23 -20.83 16.84
C SER A 6 14.05 -20.47 17.74
N LYS A 7 14.32 -19.71 18.81
CA LYS A 7 13.25 -19.08 19.60
C LYS A 7 12.68 -17.96 18.73
N ALA A 8 11.37 -17.94 18.57
CA ALA A 8 10.69 -16.80 17.93
C ALA A 8 11.14 -15.49 18.58
N PRO A 9 11.38 -14.41 17.80
CA PRO A 9 11.86 -13.15 18.33
C PRO A 9 10.88 -12.57 19.35
N ALA A 10 11.42 -11.83 20.32
CA ALA A 10 10.63 -11.12 21.31
C ALA A 10 9.72 -10.07 20.65
N LYS A 11 8.62 -9.73 21.33
CA LYS A 11 7.61 -8.78 20.82
C LYS A 11 8.25 -7.44 20.47
N GLY A 12 8.38 -7.13 19.17
CA GLY A 12 8.95 -5.89 18.66
C GLY A 12 10.39 -5.98 18.13
N GLN A 13 11.03 -7.15 18.16
CA GLN A 13 12.30 -7.40 17.49
C GLN A 13 12.07 -8.04 16.11
N GLU A 14 12.63 -7.44 15.07
CA GLU A 14 12.60 -8.01 13.72
C GLU A 14 13.55 -9.21 13.65
N ALA A 15 13.12 -10.30 13.04
CA ALA A 15 13.93 -11.50 12.90
C ALA A 15 15.15 -11.22 12.00
N ASP A 16 16.32 -11.74 12.38
CA ASP A 16 17.52 -11.73 11.54
C ASP A 16 17.21 -12.43 10.22
N ILE A 17 17.67 -11.87 9.10
CA ILE A 17 17.39 -12.42 7.78
C ILE A 17 17.82 -13.90 7.62
N ARG A 18 18.80 -14.36 8.41
CA ARG A 18 19.28 -15.75 8.39
C ARG A 18 18.31 -16.74 9.03
N GLU A 19 17.28 -16.28 9.72
CA GLU A 19 16.22 -17.14 10.27
C GLU A 19 15.29 -17.69 9.18
N ILE A 20 15.26 -17.09 7.98
CA ILE A 20 14.47 -17.62 6.87
C ILE A 20 15.13 -18.90 6.31
N GLU A 21 14.32 -19.95 6.14
CA GLU A 21 14.76 -21.26 5.65
C GLU A 21 15.44 -21.11 4.28
N GLY A 22 16.68 -21.61 4.21
CA GLY A 22 17.49 -21.61 2.98
C GLY A 22 18.36 -20.37 2.76
N ILE A 23 18.30 -19.31 3.57
CA ILE A 23 19.24 -18.17 3.48
C ILE A 23 20.61 -18.56 4.05
N GLY A 24 20.65 -19.00 5.31
CA GLY A 24 21.88 -19.41 5.99
C GLY A 24 23.02 -18.38 5.94
N LYS A 25 24.26 -18.80 6.25
CA LYS A 25 25.40 -17.88 6.32
C LYS A 25 25.80 -17.29 4.95
N LYS A 26 25.71 -18.07 3.87
CA LYS A 26 26.17 -17.68 2.53
C LYS A 26 25.29 -16.58 1.93
N TYR A 27 23.98 -16.80 1.84
CA TYR A 27 23.06 -15.80 1.28
C TYR A 27 22.83 -14.65 2.25
N GLY A 28 22.83 -14.91 3.57
CA GLY A 28 22.72 -13.84 4.57
C GLY A 28 23.85 -12.81 4.49
N ARG A 29 25.07 -13.19 4.10
CA ARG A 29 26.15 -12.21 3.84
C ARG A 29 25.88 -11.34 2.61
N LYS A 30 25.37 -11.93 1.52
CA LYS A 30 25.04 -11.19 0.29
C LYS A 30 23.92 -10.19 0.52
N LEU A 31 22.87 -10.60 1.25
CA LEU A 31 21.74 -9.73 1.59
C LEU A 31 22.19 -8.57 2.49
N ARG A 32 23.00 -8.83 3.53
CA ARG A 32 23.55 -7.76 4.37
C ARG A 32 24.46 -6.78 3.61
N TYR A 33 25.24 -7.26 2.64
CA TYR A 33 26.04 -6.38 1.79
C TYR A 33 25.17 -5.42 0.96
N ALA A 34 23.95 -5.85 0.61
CA ALA A 34 22.93 -5.03 -0.03
C ALA A 34 22.05 -4.24 0.97
N GLY A 35 22.45 -4.15 2.24
CA GLY A 35 21.70 -3.43 3.28
C GLY A 35 20.45 -4.14 3.80
N ILE A 36 20.31 -5.45 3.56
CA ILE A 36 19.16 -6.25 3.99
C ILE A 36 19.59 -7.12 5.17
N GLU A 37 19.27 -6.66 6.39
CA GLU A 37 19.70 -7.31 7.63
C GLU A 37 18.57 -8.09 8.31
N THR A 38 17.34 -7.62 8.17
CA THR A 38 16.15 -8.18 8.81
C THR A 38 15.16 -8.76 7.81
N THR A 39 14.24 -9.58 8.33
CA THR A 39 13.07 -10.04 7.58
C THR A 39 12.22 -8.87 7.06
N GLU A 40 12.10 -7.79 7.82
CA GLU A 40 11.33 -6.61 7.40
C GLU A 40 12.02 -5.88 6.25
N ASP A 41 13.35 -5.72 6.30
CA ASP A 41 14.14 -5.15 5.20
C ASP A 41 13.87 -5.94 3.90
N LEU A 42 13.97 -7.26 3.96
CA LEU A 42 13.77 -8.10 2.78
C LEU A 42 12.35 -7.93 2.23
N ARG A 43 11.34 -7.88 3.11
CA ARG A 43 9.91 -7.77 2.74
C ARG A 43 9.55 -6.41 2.13
N LEU A 44 10.21 -5.34 2.59
CA LEU A 44 9.90 -3.96 2.17
C LEU A 44 10.62 -3.54 0.89
N ASN A 45 11.78 -4.12 0.59
CA ASN A 45 12.55 -3.79 -0.61
C ASN A 45 11.90 -4.34 -1.88
N ALA A 46 12.00 -3.63 -3.00
CA ALA A 46 11.47 -4.09 -4.27
C ALA A 46 12.30 -5.26 -4.82
N LEU A 47 11.67 -6.33 -5.28
CA LEU A 47 12.37 -7.54 -5.75
C LEU A 47 13.45 -7.23 -6.81
N VAL A 48 13.17 -6.28 -7.72
CA VAL A 48 14.10 -5.84 -8.77
C VAL A 48 15.38 -5.26 -8.18
N GLU A 49 15.28 -4.38 -7.17
CA GLU A 49 16.43 -3.75 -6.52
C GLU A 49 17.30 -4.80 -5.80
N ILE A 50 16.68 -5.78 -5.15
CA ILE A 50 17.40 -6.85 -4.45
C ILE A 50 18.12 -7.76 -5.44
N VAL A 51 17.47 -8.10 -6.57
CA VAL A 51 18.08 -8.90 -7.64
C VAL A 51 19.32 -8.20 -8.19
N GLU A 52 19.22 -6.91 -8.52
CA GLU A 52 20.31 -6.10 -9.06
C GLU A 52 21.49 -6.02 -8.08
N ASN A 53 21.22 -5.77 -6.79
CA ASN A 53 22.26 -5.56 -5.79
C ASN A 53 22.94 -6.85 -5.31
N THR A 54 22.26 -8.00 -5.39
CA THR A 54 22.77 -9.27 -4.83
C THR A 54 23.17 -10.30 -5.88
N ASN A 55 22.71 -10.11 -7.13
CA ASN A 55 22.80 -11.07 -8.22
C ASN A 55 22.32 -12.47 -7.79
N LEU A 56 21.19 -12.51 -7.08
CA LEU A 56 20.51 -13.73 -6.65
C LEU A 56 19.30 -14.01 -7.53
N SER A 57 18.89 -15.28 -7.60
CA SER A 57 17.74 -15.69 -8.40
C SER A 57 16.47 -14.97 -7.94
N PRO A 58 15.72 -14.31 -8.85
CA PRO A 58 14.45 -13.65 -8.51
C PRO A 58 13.45 -14.62 -7.87
N LYS A 59 13.40 -15.86 -8.34
CA LYS A 59 12.53 -16.91 -7.79
C LYS A 59 12.87 -17.24 -6.33
N LEU A 60 14.16 -17.25 -6.00
CA LEU A 60 14.62 -17.54 -4.64
C LEU A 60 14.34 -16.37 -3.70
N LEU A 61 14.60 -15.15 -4.16
CA LEU A 61 14.30 -13.92 -3.41
C LEU A 61 12.80 -13.75 -3.16
N TYR A 62 11.96 -13.99 -4.17
CA TYR A 62 10.50 -13.97 -4.03
C TYR A 62 10.03 -14.93 -2.93
N LYS A 63 10.51 -16.18 -2.95
CA LYS A 63 10.20 -17.17 -1.92
C LYS A 63 10.57 -16.65 -0.53
N TRP A 64 11.75 -16.05 -0.36
CA TRP A 64 12.16 -15.50 0.94
C TRP A 64 11.35 -14.27 1.34
N GLN A 65 10.93 -13.41 0.41
CA GLN A 65 10.03 -12.28 0.69
C GLN A 65 8.66 -12.76 1.19
N CYS A 66 8.13 -13.84 0.61
CA CYS A 66 6.90 -14.46 1.08
C CYS A 66 7.04 -14.97 2.53
N MET A 67 8.12 -15.70 2.81
CA MET A 67 8.41 -16.13 4.18
C MET A 67 8.57 -14.95 5.13
N ALA A 68 9.29 -13.91 4.72
CA ALA A 68 9.47 -12.71 5.52
C ALA A 68 8.14 -12.04 5.90
N ASP A 69 7.14 -12.03 5.00
CA ASP A 69 5.79 -11.58 5.37
C ASP A 69 5.14 -12.53 6.37
N LEU A 70 5.19 -13.85 6.14
CA LEU A 70 4.61 -14.87 7.04
C LEU A 70 5.22 -14.87 8.45
N PHE A 71 6.49 -14.48 8.60
CA PHE A 71 7.19 -14.35 9.90
C PHE A 71 6.52 -13.34 10.85
N ARG A 72 5.66 -12.45 10.32
CA ARG A 72 4.89 -11.50 11.13
C ARG A 72 3.80 -12.19 11.95
N LEU A 73 3.40 -13.41 11.58
CA LEU A 73 2.42 -14.19 12.33
C LEU A 73 3.02 -14.68 13.64
N LYS A 74 2.28 -14.52 14.74
CA LYS A 74 2.74 -14.98 16.05
C LYS A 74 3.06 -16.48 16.01
N ARG A 75 4.29 -16.81 16.40
CA ARG A 75 4.79 -18.21 16.50
C ARG A 75 4.89 -18.94 15.15
N VAL A 76 4.89 -18.22 14.05
CA VAL A 76 5.28 -18.75 12.73
C VAL A 76 6.72 -18.32 12.47
N ALA A 77 7.65 -19.22 12.71
CA ALA A 77 9.07 -19.03 12.42
C ALA A 77 9.46 -19.80 11.14
N GLU A 78 10.76 -20.02 10.94
CA GLU A 78 11.39 -20.75 9.82
C GLU A 78 10.54 -21.94 9.31
N GLU A 79 10.33 -22.94 10.15
CA GLU A 79 9.69 -24.21 9.78
C GLU A 79 8.25 -24.06 9.26
N TYR A 80 7.45 -23.17 9.86
CA TYR A 80 6.05 -23.01 9.50
C TYR A 80 5.84 -22.04 8.33
N SER A 81 6.70 -21.03 8.18
CA SER A 81 6.69 -20.14 7.02
C SER A 81 7.00 -20.88 5.72
N ASP A 82 7.99 -21.79 5.72
CA ASP A 82 8.31 -22.65 4.57
C ASP A 82 7.16 -23.61 4.25
N LEU A 83 6.56 -24.20 5.28
CA LEU A 83 5.43 -25.11 5.11
C LEU A 83 4.19 -24.41 4.54
N LEU A 84 3.85 -23.20 5.03
CA LEU A 84 2.74 -22.40 4.54
C LEU A 84 2.95 -21.98 3.08
N PHE A 85 4.14 -21.49 2.73
CA PHE A 85 4.50 -21.15 1.36
C PHE A 85 4.26 -22.33 0.41
N TYR A 86 4.75 -23.52 0.76
CA TYR A 86 4.52 -24.72 -0.06
C TYR A 86 3.10 -25.29 0.03
N ALA A 87 2.29 -24.89 1.02
CA ALA A 87 0.86 -25.18 1.07
C ALA A 87 0.03 -24.20 0.20
N GLY A 88 0.70 -23.31 -0.53
CA GLY A 88 0.08 -22.35 -1.45
C GLY A 88 -0.44 -21.09 -0.77
N VAL A 89 0.11 -20.74 0.40
CA VAL A 89 -0.24 -19.52 1.13
C VAL A 89 1.04 -18.73 1.40
N GLU A 90 1.20 -17.61 0.71
CA GLU A 90 2.47 -16.92 0.56
C GLU A 90 2.54 -15.63 1.39
N THR A 91 1.40 -15.09 1.83
CA THR A 91 1.33 -13.83 2.58
C THR A 91 0.41 -13.88 3.80
N VAL A 92 0.63 -12.98 4.76
CA VAL A 92 -0.27 -12.74 5.90
C VAL A 92 -1.69 -12.41 5.42
N GLY A 93 -1.79 -11.64 4.34
CA GLY A 93 -3.08 -11.27 3.75
C GLY A 93 -3.85 -12.47 3.22
N GLU A 94 -3.16 -13.47 2.67
CA GLU A 94 -3.77 -14.73 2.23
C GLU A 94 -4.13 -15.63 3.40
N VAL A 95 -3.28 -15.72 4.44
CA VAL A 95 -3.57 -16.48 5.67
C VAL A 95 -4.88 -15.96 6.31
N ALA A 96 -5.07 -14.65 6.38
CA ALA A 96 -6.29 -14.04 6.94
C ALA A 96 -7.59 -14.44 6.24
N LYS A 97 -7.52 -14.91 4.99
CA LYS A 97 -8.68 -15.32 4.17
C LYS A 97 -8.96 -16.83 4.22
N GLN A 98 -8.10 -17.61 4.86
CA GLN A 98 -8.25 -19.07 4.87
C GLN A 98 -9.32 -19.55 5.83
N ASP A 99 -9.88 -20.71 5.52
CA ASP A 99 -10.56 -21.57 6.50
C ASP A 99 -9.53 -22.42 7.27
N ALA A 100 -9.78 -22.64 8.56
CA ALA A 100 -8.84 -23.33 9.43
C ALA A 100 -8.70 -24.83 9.10
N GLY A 101 -9.82 -25.50 8.81
CA GLY A 101 -9.83 -26.92 8.47
C GLY A 101 -9.18 -27.17 7.10
N ASP A 102 -9.53 -26.36 6.10
CA ASP A 102 -8.95 -26.47 4.77
C ASP A 102 -7.44 -26.21 4.76
N LEU A 103 -6.99 -25.16 5.47
CA LEU A 103 -5.57 -24.85 5.56
C LEU A 103 -4.81 -25.94 6.32
N GLN A 104 -5.37 -26.48 7.41
CA GLN A 104 -4.76 -27.59 8.15
C GLN A 104 -4.58 -28.82 7.26
N ASN A 105 -5.62 -29.20 6.51
CA ASN A 105 -5.58 -30.34 5.59
C ASN A 105 -4.49 -30.17 4.52
N ARG A 106 -4.36 -28.96 3.94
CA ARG A 106 -3.30 -28.66 2.96
C ARG A 106 -1.91 -28.70 3.59
N VAL A 107 -1.74 -28.08 4.75
CA VAL A 107 -0.47 -28.08 5.50
C VAL A 107 -0.02 -29.50 5.86
N GLU A 108 -0.94 -30.35 6.32
CA GLU A 108 -0.64 -31.75 6.64
C GLU A 108 -0.24 -32.55 5.39
N ARG A 109 -0.96 -32.36 4.28
CA ARG A 109 -0.63 -33.00 3.00
C ARG A 109 0.77 -32.59 2.53
N THR A 110 1.05 -31.28 2.51
CA THR A 110 2.36 -30.74 2.14
C THR A 110 3.47 -31.30 3.03
N ALA A 111 3.27 -31.34 4.35
CA ALA A 111 4.25 -31.91 5.27
C ALA A 111 4.55 -33.40 4.97
N LYS A 112 3.50 -34.21 4.72
CA LYS A 112 3.63 -35.64 4.36
C LYS A 112 4.33 -35.85 3.01
N GLU A 113 4.04 -35.02 2.02
CA GLU A 113 4.69 -35.08 0.70
C GLU A 113 6.17 -34.69 0.78
N ARG A 114 6.48 -33.62 1.51
CA ARG A 114 7.86 -33.13 1.65
C ARG A 114 8.74 -34.06 2.46
N LYS A 115 8.22 -34.71 3.51
CA LYS A 115 8.94 -35.76 4.26
C LYS A 115 9.40 -36.92 3.38
N ARG A 116 8.71 -37.20 2.27
CA ARG A 116 9.06 -38.26 1.31
C ARG A 116 10.15 -37.85 0.31
N LYS A 117 10.41 -36.55 0.13
CA LYS A 117 11.43 -36.05 -0.79
C LYS A 117 12.79 -35.96 -0.08
N ARG A 118 13.83 -36.62 -0.62
CA ARG A 118 15.21 -36.47 -0.14
C ARG A 118 15.63 -34.99 -0.19
N GLY A 119 16.18 -34.46 0.91
CA GLY A 119 16.78 -33.12 0.96
C GLY A 119 15.92 -31.99 1.51
N TRP A 120 14.73 -32.26 2.07
CA TRP A 120 14.01 -31.24 2.85
C TRP A 120 14.63 -31.11 4.24
N SER A 121 15.16 -29.92 4.56
CA SER A 121 15.75 -29.54 5.85
C SER A 121 14.75 -28.91 6.82
N GLY A 122 13.51 -28.68 6.39
CA GLY A 122 12.44 -28.19 7.24
C GLY A 122 12.06 -29.32 8.20
N ASP A 123 12.75 -29.44 9.31
CA ASP A 123 12.39 -30.37 10.38
C ASP A 123 11.13 -29.85 11.08
N VAL A 124 9.97 -29.82 10.41
CA VAL A 124 8.69 -29.53 11.07
C VAL A 124 8.46 -30.69 12.04
N LYS A 125 8.94 -30.54 13.27
CA LYS A 125 8.91 -31.59 14.30
C LYS A 125 7.50 -32.02 14.64
N LYS A 126 6.54 -31.10 14.44
CA LYS A 126 5.13 -31.30 14.71
C LYS A 126 4.30 -30.62 13.63
N ILE A 127 3.46 -31.39 12.93
CA ILE A 127 2.46 -30.82 12.02
C ILE A 127 1.45 -30.02 12.86
N PRO A 128 1.16 -28.75 12.52
CA PRO A 128 0.24 -27.93 13.29
C PRO A 128 -1.17 -28.51 13.20
N GLY A 129 -1.85 -28.57 14.34
CA GLY A 129 -3.27 -28.94 14.39
C GLY A 129 -4.16 -27.75 14.01
N GLU A 130 -5.44 -28.01 13.75
CA GLU A 130 -6.41 -26.98 13.32
C GLU A 130 -6.49 -25.80 14.30
N LYS A 131 -6.42 -26.07 15.61
CA LYS A 131 -6.39 -25.03 16.66
C LYS A 131 -5.19 -24.08 16.54
N GLU A 132 -4.04 -24.57 16.08
CA GLU A 132 -2.84 -23.75 15.88
C GLU A 132 -2.96 -22.94 14.60
N VAL A 133 -3.41 -23.56 13.51
CA VAL A 133 -3.71 -22.90 12.24
C VAL A 133 -4.73 -21.77 12.44
N LYS A 134 -5.80 -22.01 13.24
CA LYS A 134 -6.79 -20.99 13.60
C LYS A 134 -6.14 -19.78 14.29
N LYS A 135 -5.19 -19.98 15.20
CA LYS A 135 -4.47 -18.88 15.86
C LYS A 135 -3.63 -18.07 14.87
N TRP A 136 -3.06 -18.69 13.85
CA TRP A 136 -2.35 -17.97 12.79
C TRP A 136 -3.31 -17.14 11.95
N ILE A 137 -4.47 -17.69 11.58
CA ILE A 137 -5.54 -16.97 10.86
C ILE A 137 -6.03 -15.77 11.67
N ASP A 138 -6.29 -15.95 12.97
CA ASP A 138 -6.72 -14.86 13.85
C ASP A 138 -5.64 -13.78 13.97
N SER A 139 -4.38 -14.17 14.17
CA SER A 139 -3.23 -13.25 14.16
C SER A 139 -3.09 -12.50 12.84
N ALA A 140 -3.35 -13.16 11.71
CA ALA A 140 -3.30 -12.55 10.38
C ALA A 140 -4.41 -11.51 10.20
N LYS A 141 -5.64 -11.84 10.62
CA LYS A 141 -6.78 -10.93 10.61
C LYS A 141 -6.51 -9.68 11.45
N ASP A 142 -5.91 -9.83 12.62
CA ASP A 142 -5.52 -8.71 13.47
C ASP A 142 -4.49 -7.80 12.81
N LEU A 143 -3.46 -8.36 12.16
CA LEU A 143 -2.46 -7.58 11.42
C LEU A 143 -3.07 -6.83 10.24
N VAL A 144 -3.97 -7.46 9.49
CA VAL A 144 -4.66 -6.82 8.37
C VAL A 144 -5.59 -5.70 8.86
N LYS A 145 -6.34 -5.93 9.94
CA LYS A 145 -7.20 -4.91 10.56
C LYS A 145 -6.37 -3.74 11.07
N LYS A 146 -5.27 -4.00 11.79
CA LYS A 146 -4.35 -2.95 12.27
C LYS A 146 -3.80 -2.13 11.11
N LYS A 147 -3.31 -2.76 10.04
CA LYS A 147 -2.82 -2.03 8.85
C LYS A 147 -3.89 -1.13 8.23
N LYS A 148 -5.15 -1.60 8.15
CA LYS A 148 -6.28 -0.79 7.67
C LYS A 148 -6.55 0.39 8.61
N SER A 149 -6.58 0.15 9.92
CA SER A 149 -6.77 1.20 10.94
C SER A 149 -5.66 2.25 10.91
N ASP A 150 -4.39 1.84 10.84
CA ASP A 150 -3.24 2.74 10.75
C ASP A 150 -3.30 3.58 9.47
N THR A 151 -3.71 2.97 8.34
CA THR A 151 -3.91 3.69 7.08
C THR A 151 -5.03 4.71 7.19
N LEU A 152 -6.17 4.35 7.79
CA LEU A 152 -7.30 5.25 7.99
C LEU A 152 -6.89 6.43 8.87
N ALA A 153 -6.23 6.19 10.00
CA ALA A 153 -5.76 7.23 10.90
C ALA A 153 -4.78 8.20 10.22
N LEU A 154 -3.83 7.69 9.43
CA LEU A 154 -2.90 8.53 8.67
C LEU A 154 -3.60 9.39 7.61
N LEU A 155 -4.59 8.84 6.91
CA LEU A 155 -5.35 9.58 5.90
C LEU A 155 -6.27 10.62 6.55
N GLU A 156 -6.90 10.30 7.67
CA GLU A 156 -7.70 11.23 8.46
C GLU A 156 -6.86 12.44 8.93
N GLU A 157 -5.67 12.21 9.49
CA GLU A 157 -4.79 13.32 9.89
C GLU A 157 -4.38 14.21 8.71
N ARG A 158 -4.20 13.64 7.52
CA ARG A 158 -3.94 14.42 6.30
C ARG A 158 -5.18 15.18 5.84
N ALA A 159 -6.36 14.56 5.86
CA ALA A 159 -7.63 15.19 5.51
C ALA A 159 -7.98 16.37 6.45
N LYS A 160 -7.64 16.27 7.74
CA LYS A 160 -7.76 17.38 8.70
C LYS A 160 -6.96 18.62 8.29
N MET A 161 -5.82 18.45 7.61
CA MET A 161 -5.06 19.59 7.09
C MET A 161 -5.76 20.25 5.89
N ILE A 162 -6.47 19.46 5.10
CA ILE A 162 -7.24 19.93 3.94
C ILE A 162 -8.46 20.74 4.41
N SER A 163 -9.25 20.21 5.34
CA SER A 163 -10.48 20.85 5.85
C SER A 163 -10.22 22.22 6.52
N LYS A 164 -9.05 22.42 7.15
CA LYS A 164 -8.65 23.66 7.83
C LYS A 164 -8.38 24.85 6.91
N ASN A 165 -8.27 24.67 5.59
CA ASN A 165 -8.05 25.79 4.68
C ASN A 165 -9.29 26.71 4.63
N PRO A 166 -9.13 28.05 4.79
CA PRO A 166 -10.22 28.93 5.20
C PRO A 166 -11.20 29.37 4.10
N ALA A 167 -10.74 29.61 2.86
CA ALA A 167 -11.58 30.16 1.79
C ALA A 167 -12.14 29.06 0.88
N PRO A 168 -13.46 28.96 0.63
CA PRO A 168 -14.03 27.91 -0.22
C PRO A 168 -13.59 28.01 -1.70
N GLY A 169 -13.16 29.19 -2.18
CA GLY A 169 -12.79 29.38 -3.57
C GLY A 169 -13.91 29.00 -4.54
N GLN A 170 -13.57 28.39 -5.67
CA GLN A 170 -14.54 27.77 -6.57
C GLN A 170 -15.17 26.51 -5.92
N VAL A 171 -16.50 26.41 -5.98
CA VAL A 171 -17.30 25.28 -5.50
C VAL A 171 -18.05 24.68 -6.69
N ALA A 172 -18.02 23.36 -6.81
CA ALA A 172 -18.67 22.60 -7.88
C ALA A 172 -19.54 21.48 -7.30
N ASP A 173 -20.28 20.77 -8.14
CA ASP A 173 -21.01 19.58 -7.70
C ASP A 173 -20.03 18.44 -7.45
N VAL A 174 -20.38 17.55 -6.52
CA VAL A 174 -19.48 16.43 -6.14
C VAL A 174 -19.25 15.45 -7.29
N ILE A 175 -20.19 15.35 -8.24
CA ILE A 175 -20.03 14.50 -9.44
C ILE A 175 -18.96 15.02 -10.40
N ASP A 176 -18.62 16.30 -10.33
CA ASP A 176 -17.59 16.91 -11.19
C ASP A 176 -16.17 16.46 -10.77
N ILE A 177 -16.02 15.72 -9.67
CA ILE A 177 -14.73 15.16 -9.26
C ILE A 177 -14.49 13.85 -10.02
N GLU A 178 -13.38 13.80 -10.77
CA GLU A 178 -12.94 12.61 -11.51
C GLU A 178 -12.96 11.33 -10.64
N GLY A 179 -13.66 10.31 -11.15
CA GLY A 179 -13.86 9.03 -10.47
C GLY A 179 -15.05 8.96 -9.51
N ILE A 180 -15.86 10.02 -9.39
CA ILE A 180 -17.20 10.00 -8.76
C ILE A 180 -18.26 9.83 -9.86
N GLY A 181 -18.76 8.61 -10.03
CA GLY A 181 -19.88 8.33 -10.94
C GLY A 181 -21.25 8.50 -10.27
N PRO A 182 -22.36 8.40 -11.03
CA PRO A 182 -23.73 8.63 -10.52
C PRO A 182 -24.12 7.78 -9.30
N SER A 183 -23.62 6.55 -9.18
CA SER A 183 -23.86 5.70 -8.01
C SER A 183 -23.21 6.26 -6.75
N THR A 184 -21.92 6.61 -6.85
CA THR A 184 -21.16 7.20 -5.73
C THR A 184 -21.68 8.59 -5.39
N GLU A 185 -22.07 9.38 -6.39
CA GLU A 185 -22.72 10.67 -6.16
C GLU A 185 -23.99 10.50 -5.33
N LYS A 186 -24.86 9.54 -5.68
CA LYS A 186 -26.08 9.25 -4.92
C LYS A 186 -25.79 8.86 -3.46
N GLU A 187 -24.76 8.05 -3.23
CA GLU A 187 -24.31 7.66 -1.89
C GLU A 187 -23.83 8.87 -1.07
N LEU A 188 -23.00 9.75 -1.66
CA LEU A 188 -22.50 10.97 -1.03
C LEU A 188 -23.64 11.96 -0.74
N LYS A 189 -24.57 12.15 -1.69
CA LYS A 189 -25.74 13.01 -1.50
C LYS A 189 -26.67 12.50 -0.38
N ALA A 190 -26.76 11.18 -0.20
CA ALA A 190 -27.55 10.59 0.89
C ALA A 190 -27.00 10.90 2.28
N VAL A 191 -25.68 11.14 2.40
CA VAL A 191 -25.03 11.59 3.65
C VAL A 191 -24.83 13.11 3.71
N GLY A 192 -25.49 13.87 2.82
CA GLY A 192 -25.49 15.33 2.84
C GLY A 192 -24.37 16.01 2.04
N ILE A 193 -23.51 15.24 1.37
CA ILE A 193 -22.37 15.75 0.59
C ILE A 193 -22.81 15.93 -0.87
N LYS A 194 -23.09 17.17 -1.26
CA LYS A 194 -23.53 17.55 -2.61
C LYS A 194 -22.46 18.29 -3.39
N THR A 195 -21.59 19.03 -2.70
CA THR A 195 -20.60 19.92 -3.32
C THR A 195 -19.17 19.52 -2.97
N THR A 196 -18.21 20.00 -3.77
CA THR A 196 -16.78 19.84 -3.50
C THR A 196 -16.40 20.42 -2.14
N GLU A 197 -16.93 21.58 -1.74
CA GLU A 197 -16.62 22.18 -0.43
C GLU A 197 -17.15 21.35 0.74
N GLN A 198 -18.33 20.74 0.61
CA GLN A 198 -18.86 19.83 1.63
C GLN A 198 -17.97 18.60 1.77
N LEU A 199 -17.59 17.97 0.64
CA LEU A 199 -16.71 16.80 0.66
C LEU A 199 -15.35 17.12 1.30
N ARG A 200 -14.78 18.27 0.96
CA ARG A 200 -13.48 18.74 1.46
C ARG A 200 -13.46 18.94 2.98
N ARG A 201 -14.57 19.43 3.55
CA ARG A 201 -14.67 19.76 4.97
C ARG A 201 -15.07 18.59 5.86
N GLU A 202 -15.89 17.69 5.34
CA GLU A 202 -16.38 16.55 6.11
C GLU A 202 -15.21 15.68 6.58
N PRO A 203 -15.15 15.25 7.85
CA PRO A 203 -14.10 14.35 8.31
C PRO A 203 -14.09 13.06 7.49
N LEU A 204 -12.90 12.60 7.09
CA LEU A 204 -12.78 11.45 6.20
C LEU A 204 -13.39 10.19 6.84
N VAL A 205 -13.17 10.01 8.13
CA VAL A 205 -13.74 8.88 8.89
C VAL A 205 -15.27 8.86 8.86
N GLU A 206 -15.94 10.01 8.98
CA GLU A 206 -17.41 10.11 8.96
C GLU A 206 -17.95 9.69 7.58
N ILE A 207 -17.31 10.15 6.50
CA ILE A 207 -17.67 9.72 5.14
C ILE A 207 -17.52 8.21 4.99
N VAL A 208 -16.37 7.66 5.41
CA VAL A 208 -16.06 6.23 5.29
C VAL A 208 -17.05 5.37 6.08
N GLU A 209 -17.40 5.77 7.30
CA GLU A 209 -18.33 5.04 8.16
C GLU A 209 -19.77 5.09 7.62
N ALA A 210 -20.21 6.25 7.14
CA ALA A 210 -21.57 6.42 6.64
C ALA A 210 -21.81 5.77 5.26
N THR A 211 -20.76 5.69 4.42
CA THR A 211 -20.90 5.23 3.02
C THR A 211 -20.26 3.87 2.75
N GLY A 212 -19.34 3.40 3.61
CA GLY A 212 -18.53 2.22 3.34
C GLY A 212 -17.48 2.40 2.23
N LEU A 213 -17.29 3.63 1.72
CA LEU A 213 -16.32 3.93 0.67
C LEU A 213 -14.88 3.75 1.17
N SER A 214 -13.98 3.43 0.23
CA SER A 214 -12.56 3.24 0.55
C SER A 214 -11.93 4.55 1.09
N PRO A 215 -11.24 4.51 2.25
CA PRO A 215 -10.54 5.68 2.80
C PRO A 215 -9.58 6.35 1.81
N LYS A 216 -8.91 5.55 0.96
CA LYS A 216 -8.00 6.09 -0.06
C LYS A 216 -8.74 6.84 -1.17
N ARG A 217 -9.93 6.37 -1.55
CA ARG A 217 -10.75 7.06 -2.57
C ARG A 217 -11.31 8.35 -2.01
N VAL A 218 -11.87 8.32 -0.81
CA VAL A 218 -12.36 9.51 -0.12
C VAL A 218 -11.25 10.55 0.04
N TYR A 219 -10.08 10.16 0.53
CA TYR A 219 -8.93 11.06 0.64
C TYR A 219 -8.54 11.69 -0.71
N LYS A 220 -8.45 10.88 -1.78
CA LYS A 220 -8.16 11.38 -3.13
C LYS A 220 -9.19 12.45 -3.55
N TRP A 221 -10.48 12.18 -3.36
CA TRP A 221 -11.52 13.14 -3.72
C TRP A 221 -11.50 14.40 -2.85
N GLN A 222 -11.12 14.32 -1.58
CA GLN A 222 -10.93 15.50 -0.73
C GLN A 222 -9.75 16.36 -1.19
N CYS A 223 -8.65 15.73 -1.65
CA CYS A 223 -7.54 16.43 -2.29
C CYS A 223 -8.00 17.14 -3.58
N MET A 224 -8.74 16.43 -4.43
CA MET A 224 -9.31 17.02 -5.64
C MET A 224 -10.24 18.18 -5.31
N ALA A 225 -11.14 18.01 -4.35
CA ALA A 225 -12.03 19.05 -3.88
C ALA A 225 -11.29 20.30 -3.36
N ASP A 226 -10.12 20.15 -2.73
CA ASP A 226 -9.26 21.29 -2.35
C ASP A 226 -8.59 21.95 -3.55
N LEU A 227 -8.20 21.18 -4.58
CA LEU A 227 -7.69 21.75 -5.84
C LEU A 227 -8.77 22.48 -6.64
N PHE A 228 -10.02 22.01 -6.60
CA PHE A 228 -11.17 22.63 -7.28
C PHE A 228 -11.46 24.07 -6.81
N ARG A 229 -10.93 24.46 -5.64
CA ARG A 229 -11.00 25.84 -5.13
C ARG A 229 -10.32 26.83 -6.08
N ILE A 230 -9.36 26.36 -6.87
CA ILE A 230 -8.59 27.17 -7.82
C ILE A 230 -9.46 27.46 -9.06
N PRO A 231 -9.74 28.74 -9.37
CA PRO A 231 -10.55 29.10 -10.52
C PRO A 231 -10.01 28.55 -11.84
N ARG A 232 -10.91 28.03 -12.68
CA ARG A 232 -10.60 27.51 -14.03
C ARG A 232 -9.65 26.30 -14.03
N LEU A 233 -9.52 25.63 -12.90
CA LEU A 233 -8.87 24.33 -12.83
C LEU A 233 -9.94 23.26 -13.12
N ALA A 234 -9.91 22.71 -14.33
CA ALA A 234 -10.84 21.66 -14.76
C ALA A 234 -10.56 20.32 -14.05
N GLU A 235 -11.56 19.44 -14.05
CA GLU A 235 -11.50 18.10 -13.45
C GLU A 235 -10.26 17.31 -13.90
N GLU A 236 -9.97 17.33 -15.20
CA GLU A 236 -8.84 16.64 -15.85
C GLU A 236 -7.47 17.09 -15.33
N TYR A 237 -7.35 18.34 -14.86
CA TYR A 237 -6.11 18.88 -14.32
C TYR A 237 -5.90 18.59 -12.85
N SER A 238 -6.99 18.41 -12.10
CA SER A 238 -6.92 18.05 -10.68
C SER A 238 -6.26 16.68 -10.50
N ASP A 239 -6.56 15.73 -11.38
CA ASP A 239 -6.01 14.37 -11.33
C ASP A 239 -4.53 14.36 -11.70
N LEU A 240 -4.17 15.11 -12.75
CA LEU A 240 -2.78 15.31 -13.16
C LEU A 240 -1.92 15.93 -12.04
N LEU A 241 -2.44 16.95 -11.34
CA LEU A 241 -1.75 17.56 -10.21
C LEU A 241 -1.60 16.58 -9.04
N PHE A 242 -2.67 15.85 -8.69
CA PHE A 242 -2.65 14.86 -7.63
C PHE A 242 -1.56 13.80 -7.85
N TYR A 243 -1.50 13.21 -9.04
CA TYR A 243 -0.47 12.21 -9.37
C TYR A 243 0.92 12.83 -9.51
N SER A 244 1.02 14.12 -9.81
CA SER A 244 2.29 14.86 -9.74
C SER A 244 2.76 15.14 -8.30
N GLY A 245 1.99 14.72 -7.29
CA GLY A 245 2.29 14.95 -5.87
C GLY A 245 1.90 16.33 -5.36
N ILE A 246 0.99 17.01 -6.07
CA ILE A 246 0.36 18.26 -5.63
C ILE A 246 -1.10 17.95 -5.36
N GLN A 247 -1.43 17.72 -4.09
CA GLN A 247 -2.72 17.22 -3.66
C GLN A 247 -3.61 18.33 -3.07
N THR A 248 -3.05 19.52 -2.82
CA THR A 248 -3.77 20.64 -2.21
C THR A 248 -3.43 21.97 -2.87
N ALA A 249 -4.33 22.95 -2.76
CA ALA A 249 -4.07 24.33 -3.14
C ALA A 249 -2.83 24.88 -2.39
N LYS A 250 -2.64 24.49 -1.12
CA LYS A 250 -1.48 24.91 -0.31
C LYS A 250 -0.15 24.39 -0.85
N GLU A 251 -0.14 23.17 -1.37
CA GLU A 251 1.04 22.61 -2.02
C GLU A 251 1.28 23.27 -3.38
N LEU A 252 0.22 23.58 -4.12
CA LEU A 252 0.32 24.29 -5.39
C LEU A 252 0.86 25.71 -5.23
N SER A 253 0.42 26.44 -4.19
CA SER A 253 0.82 27.83 -3.92
C SER A 253 2.33 27.98 -3.70
N ARG A 254 3.00 26.91 -3.26
CA ARG A 254 4.44 26.82 -3.04
C ARG A 254 5.25 26.50 -4.29
N GLN A 255 4.60 26.16 -5.40
CA GLN A 255 5.29 25.75 -6.61
C GLN A 255 5.86 26.94 -7.39
N LYS A 256 6.77 26.64 -8.32
CA LYS A 256 7.25 27.55 -9.36
C LYS A 256 6.66 27.12 -10.70
N SER A 257 6.23 28.08 -11.53
CA SER A 257 5.49 27.79 -12.77
C SER A 257 6.28 26.93 -13.75
N ARG A 258 7.50 27.35 -14.12
CA ARG A 258 8.33 26.65 -15.12
C ARG A 258 8.68 25.21 -14.71
N PRO A 259 9.19 24.94 -13.49
CA PRO A 259 9.46 23.57 -13.07
C PRO A 259 8.21 22.68 -13.02
N LEU A 260 7.08 23.21 -12.53
CA LEU A 260 5.84 22.45 -12.47
C LEU A 260 5.33 22.13 -13.88
N TYR A 261 5.25 23.11 -14.77
CA TYR A 261 4.88 22.89 -16.18
C TYR A 261 5.74 21.81 -16.84
N ASN A 262 7.07 21.89 -16.69
CA ASN A 262 7.99 20.89 -17.23
C ASN A 262 7.80 19.51 -16.59
N LYS A 263 7.35 19.43 -15.33
CA LYS A 263 7.01 18.17 -14.67
C LYS A 263 5.74 17.57 -15.26
N LEU A 264 4.66 18.36 -15.37
CA LEU A 264 3.38 17.91 -15.92
C LEU A 264 3.55 17.42 -17.37
N ARG A 265 4.27 18.17 -18.21
CA ARG A 265 4.56 17.78 -19.60
C ARG A 265 5.31 16.45 -19.70
N ARG A 266 6.30 16.22 -18.84
CA ARG A 266 7.05 14.95 -18.82
C ARG A 266 6.17 13.78 -18.36
N MET A 267 5.27 14.01 -17.41
CA MET A 267 4.35 12.99 -16.95
C MET A 267 3.34 12.60 -18.04
N ALA A 268 2.76 13.60 -18.72
CA ALA A 268 1.90 13.38 -19.88
C ALA A 268 2.60 12.53 -20.95
N ALA A 269 3.77 12.98 -21.41
CA ALA A 269 4.52 12.31 -22.47
C ALA A 269 5.00 10.89 -22.12
N LYS A 270 5.19 10.61 -20.83
CA LYS A 270 5.54 9.25 -20.39
C LYS A 270 4.34 8.33 -20.55
N ALA A 271 3.17 8.79 -20.17
CA ALA A 271 2.04 7.91 -20.04
C ALA A 271 1.16 7.84 -21.30
N GLU A 272 1.35 8.71 -22.29
CA GLU A 272 0.99 8.42 -23.69
C GLU A 272 1.59 7.10 -24.21
N LYS A 273 2.74 6.69 -23.66
CA LYS A 273 3.46 5.49 -24.07
C LYS A 273 3.09 4.24 -23.28
N GLU A 274 2.29 4.37 -22.22
CA GLU A 274 1.91 3.28 -21.32
C GLU A 274 0.41 2.96 -21.50
N GLU A 275 0.05 1.68 -21.59
CA GLU A 275 -1.36 1.27 -21.67
C GLU A 275 -2.09 1.58 -20.37
N GLY A 276 -3.24 2.27 -20.45
CA GLY A 276 -4.16 2.46 -19.32
C GLY A 276 -4.12 3.83 -18.63
N TRP A 277 -3.41 4.83 -19.16
CA TRP A 277 -3.52 6.22 -18.69
C TRP A 277 -3.62 7.20 -19.86
N ALA A 278 -4.73 7.92 -19.97
CA ALA A 278 -5.03 8.86 -21.06
C ALA A 278 -4.34 10.23 -20.89
N GLY A 279 -3.03 10.22 -20.66
CA GLY A 279 -2.26 11.45 -20.52
C GLY A 279 -1.94 12.07 -21.86
N ASP A 280 -2.79 12.94 -22.36
CA ASP A 280 -2.58 13.59 -23.65
C ASP A 280 -1.70 14.84 -23.48
N VAL A 281 -0.50 14.83 -24.09
CA VAL A 281 0.45 15.97 -24.03
C VAL A 281 -0.15 17.21 -24.67
N ASP A 282 -1.04 17.06 -25.65
CA ASP A 282 -1.70 18.18 -26.30
C ASP A 282 -2.80 18.79 -25.41
N LYS A 283 -3.23 18.07 -24.38
CA LYS A 283 -4.23 18.55 -23.39
C LYS A 283 -3.61 19.16 -22.13
N ILE A 284 -2.29 19.17 -21.96
CA ILE A 284 -1.67 19.74 -20.76
C ILE A 284 -1.84 21.27 -20.68
N PRO A 285 -1.94 21.85 -19.47
CA PRO A 285 -2.04 23.30 -19.32
C PRO A 285 -0.76 24.01 -19.76
N SER A 286 -0.92 25.19 -20.36
CA SER A 286 0.22 26.06 -20.68
C SER A 286 0.95 26.52 -19.40
N GLU A 287 2.24 26.90 -19.51
CA GLU A 287 2.97 27.47 -18.36
C GLU A 287 2.26 28.71 -17.78
N LYS A 288 1.64 29.53 -18.66
CA LYS A 288 0.85 30.69 -18.24
C LYS A 288 -0.32 30.26 -17.36
N THR A 289 -1.07 29.23 -17.78
CA THR A 289 -2.17 28.64 -17.00
C THR A 289 -1.67 28.13 -15.65
N VAL A 290 -0.56 27.39 -15.63
CA VAL A 290 0.06 26.91 -14.37
C VAL A 290 0.44 28.07 -13.45
N LYS A 291 0.98 29.17 -14.00
CA LYS A 291 1.31 30.38 -13.23
C LYS A 291 0.06 31.03 -12.63
N GLU A 292 -1.04 31.08 -13.38
CA GLU A 292 -2.33 31.59 -12.89
C GLU A 292 -2.89 30.73 -11.76
N TRP A 293 -2.84 29.40 -11.88
CA TRP A 293 -3.25 28.50 -10.79
C TRP A 293 -2.42 28.68 -9.52
N ILE A 294 -1.09 28.78 -9.64
CA ILE A 294 -0.21 29.03 -8.49
C ILE A 294 -0.55 30.36 -7.81
N LYS A 295 -0.86 31.40 -8.60
CA LYS A 295 -1.27 32.70 -8.06
C LYS A 295 -2.59 32.58 -7.28
N ALA A 296 -3.62 31.99 -7.89
CA ALA A 296 -4.90 31.79 -7.23
C ALA A 296 -4.79 30.92 -5.98
N ALA A 297 -3.96 29.88 -6.02
CA ALA A 297 -3.69 29.04 -4.86
C ALA A 297 -3.07 29.81 -3.69
N ARG A 298 -2.19 30.80 -3.96
CA ARG A 298 -1.63 31.69 -2.91
C ARG A 298 -2.66 32.61 -2.29
N GLU A 299 -3.67 33.02 -3.05
CA GLU A 299 -4.76 33.85 -2.55
C GLU A 299 -5.72 33.04 -1.65
N LEU A 300 -5.71 31.71 -1.76
CA LEU A 300 -6.59 30.78 -1.05
C LEU A 300 -5.99 30.16 0.23
N THR A 301 -4.66 30.22 0.43
CA THR A 301 -3.93 29.46 1.48
C THR A 301 -2.95 30.30 2.26
#